data_AF-A0A2I0A6L9-F1
#
_entry.id   AF-A0A2I0A6L9-F1
#
_cell.length_a   1.000
_cell.length_b   1.000
_cell.length_c   1.000
_cell.angle_alpha   90.00
_cell.angle_beta   90.00
_cell.angle_gamma   90.00
#
_symmetry.space_group_name_H-M   'P 1'
#
loop_
_entity.id
_entity.type
_entity.pdbx_description
1 polymer ?
#
loop_
_entity_poly.entity_id
_entity_poly.type
_entity_poly.pdbx_seq_one_letter_code
_entity_poly.pdbx_strand_id
1 'polypeptide(L)'
;MESIGDLFSALDFAQISVDEMPRSSFDAVLIAKVKAWLASQFAAAGRELPEFEFTPRSVAHLHALATLSLARSRAASIVAADLRLKAAEYRAQASRIREILDNAGLSQERLTPRAVASVQCVASVANLLNIRDTESSSFVVAMGDLSLRKAEVDEKRAKVQKDSKALLEYTRKAIAKLNDLKKSFVKFENEVAVHEAQMDQWQNNLAIMDSKERQYMLQLNNYKALLTRVGYSPEINHGVLMEMAEHKKDLEKKTKPILDTLRSYQDLPPDKALAALAIEEKKRQYTAAEKYLEEVLHSALTAPEL
;
A
#
# COMPACT_ATOMS: atom_id res chain seq x y z
N MET A 1 -18.56 29.39 31.33
CA MET A 1 -17.25 28.70 31.42
C MET A 1 -16.59 28.89 30.06
N GLU A 2 -15.94 30.03 29.90
CA GLU A 2 -15.23 30.37 28.66
C GLU A 2 -13.83 29.74 28.72
N SER A 3 -13.44 29.18 27.59
CA SER A 3 -12.26 28.36 27.41
C SER A 3 -10.99 29.21 27.52
N ILE A 4 -9.99 28.72 28.23
CA ILE A 4 -8.61 29.25 28.23
C ILE A 4 -7.99 29.22 26.80
N GLY A 5 -8.66 28.58 25.82
CA GLY A 5 -8.32 28.61 24.41
C GLY A 5 -8.67 29.90 23.65
N ASP A 6 -9.56 30.76 24.17
CA ASP A 6 -10.02 31.95 23.43
C ASP A 6 -9.14 33.20 23.62
N LEU A 7 -8.17 33.16 24.55
CA LEU A 7 -7.23 34.26 24.76
C LEU A 7 -6.07 34.32 23.74
N PHE A 8 -5.93 33.31 22.87
CA PHE A 8 -4.90 33.28 21.83
C PHE A 8 -5.41 33.67 20.43
N SER A 9 -6.72 33.79 20.22
CA SER A 9 -7.30 34.11 18.91
C SER A 9 -7.54 35.62 18.65
N ALA A 10 -7.26 36.50 19.61
CA ALA A 10 -7.46 37.94 19.47
C ALA A 10 -6.19 38.72 19.07
N LEU A 11 -5.23 38.07 18.41
CA LEU A 11 -4.11 38.73 17.72
C LEU A 11 -4.49 38.92 16.25
N ASP A 12 -5.57 39.68 16.02
CA ASP A 12 -5.94 40.15 14.70
C ASP A 12 -5.36 41.55 14.46
N PHE A 13 -4.84 41.74 13.25
CA PHE A 13 -4.00 42.84 12.83
C PHE A 13 -4.76 44.18 12.85
N ALA A 14 -4.39 45.08 13.75
CA ALA A 14 -4.68 46.50 13.58
C ALA A 14 -3.51 47.16 12.85
N GLN A 15 -3.65 47.33 11.53
CA GLN A 15 -2.85 48.29 10.76
C GLN A 15 -3.09 49.70 11.32
N ILE A 16 -2.16 50.18 12.14
CA ILE A 16 -2.10 51.58 12.54
C ILE A 16 -1.23 52.29 11.50
N SER A 17 -1.88 53.16 10.72
CA SER A 17 -1.26 54.12 9.80
C SER A 17 -0.24 54.96 10.55
N VAL A 18 1.03 54.86 10.15
CA VAL A 18 2.12 55.62 10.77
C VAL A 18 2.29 56.94 10.06
N ASP A 19 1.96 58.01 10.76
CA ASP A 19 2.42 59.36 10.46
C ASP A 19 3.83 59.57 11.08
N GLU A 20 4.73 60.22 10.34
CA GLU A 20 6.17 60.28 10.59
C GLU A 20 6.55 61.16 11.80
N MET A 21 7.07 60.53 12.85
CA MET A 21 7.87 61.16 13.92
C MET A 21 9.07 60.23 14.24
N PRO A 22 10.21 60.75 14.75
CA PRO A 22 11.51 60.06 14.71
C PRO A 22 11.52 58.80 15.60
N ARG A 23 11.35 57.63 14.98
CA ARG A 23 11.23 56.30 15.60
C ARG A 23 12.45 55.88 16.47
N SER A 24 13.62 56.47 16.23
CA SER A 24 14.88 56.08 16.86
C SER A 24 14.94 56.32 18.38
N SER A 25 14.36 57.41 18.91
CA SER A 25 14.42 57.70 20.35
C SER A 25 13.50 56.81 21.18
N PHE A 26 12.36 56.39 20.59
CA PHE A 26 11.34 55.59 21.27
C PHE A 26 11.82 54.15 21.47
N ASP A 27 12.51 53.59 20.48
CA ASP A 27 13.09 52.25 20.54
C ASP A 27 14.18 52.15 21.62
N ALA A 28 15.01 53.18 21.80
CA ALA A 28 16.05 53.19 22.83
C ALA A 28 15.47 53.12 24.26
N VAL A 29 14.36 53.83 24.53
CA VAL A 29 13.68 53.82 25.83
C VAL A 29 13.00 52.47 26.10
N LEU A 30 12.40 51.85 25.07
CA LEU A 30 11.79 50.52 25.18
C LEU A 30 12.84 49.44 25.44
N ILE A 31 13.97 49.48 24.72
CA ILE A 31 15.10 48.56 24.91
C ILE A 31 15.64 48.66 26.34
N ALA A 32 15.83 49.86 26.87
CA ALA A 32 16.31 50.07 28.24
C ALA A 32 15.35 49.47 29.29
N LYS A 33 14.03 49.65 29.12
CA LYS A 33 13.00 49.06 29.99
C LYS A 33 13.00 47.53 29.95
N VAL A 34 13.08 46.96 28.74
CA VAL A 34 13.16 45.49 28.56
C VAL A 34 14.43 44.93 29.18
N LYS A 35 15.59 45.59 28.98
CA LYS A 35 16.87 45.16 29.55
C LYS A 35 16.87 45.20 31.07
N ALA A 36 16.33 46.26 31.67
CA ALA A 36 16.17 46.37 33.12
C ALA A 36 15.23 45.30 33.69
N TRP A 37 14.10 45.05 33.02
CA TRP A 37 13.17 44.00 33.41
C TRP A 37 13.82 42.61 33.32
N LEU A 38 14.48 42.28 32.20
CA LEU A 38 15.20 41.01 32.04
C LEU A 38 16.28 40.85 33.10
N ALA A 39 17.10 41.87 33.35
CA ALA A 39 18.11 41.83 34.42
C ALA A 39 17.49 41.53 35.79
N SER A 40 16.34 42.12 36.12
CA SER A 40 15.64 41.85 37.39
C SER A 40 15.14 40.40 37.49
N GLN A 41 14.64 39.82 36.40
CA GLN A 41 14.12 38.44 36.40
C GLN A 41 15.23 37.40 36.44
N PHE A 42 16.32 37.63 35.70
CA PHE A 42 17.48 36.74 35.70
C PHE A 42 18.23 36.81 37.03
N ALA A 43 18.36 38.01 37.64
CA ALA A 43 18.90 38.15 38.99
C ALA A 43 18.06 37.41 40.04
N ALA A 44 16.72 37.50 39.96
CA ALA A 44 15.83 36.74 40.83
C ALA A 44 15.98 35.21 40.69
N ALA A 45 16.40 34.73 39.51
CA ALA A 45 16.69 33.33 39.24
C ALA A 45 18.16 32.94 39.46
N GLY A 46 19.01 33.86 39.93
CA GLY A 46 20.45 33.63 40.14
C GLY A 46 21.23 33.36 38.85
N ARG A 47 20.77 33.87 37.71
CA ARG A 47 21.41 33.69 36.40
C ARG A 47 21.86 35.03 35.81
N GLU A 48 22.90 35.00 34.99
CA GLU A 48 23.32 36.14 34.19
C GLU A 48 22.46 36.28 32.94
N LEU A 49 22.31 37.51 32.45
CA LEU A 49 21.53 37.80 31.25
C LEU A 49 22.29 37.32 30.00
N PRO A 50 21.73 36.40 29.19
CA PRO A 50 22.36 36.00 27.93
C PRO A 50 22.45 37.18 26.96
N GLU A 51 23.54 37.25 26.19
CA GLU A 51 23.65 38.20 25.08
C GLU A 51 22.62 37.86 24.01
N PHE A 52 21.78 38.84 23.65
CA PHE A 52 20.69 38.66 22.69
C PHE A 52 20.56 39.88 21.79
N GLU A 53 20.20 39.65 20.52
CA GLU A 53 20.02 40.70 19.54
C GLU A 53 18.68 41.44 19.71
N PHE A 54 18.78 42.74 20.00
CA PHE A 54 17.62 43.61 20.14
C PHE A 54 17.11 44.07 18.77
N THR A 55 16.44 43.18 18.04
CA THR A 55 15.64 43.55 16.85
C THR A 55 14.35 44.28 17.27
N PRO A 56 13.81 45.21 16.46
CA PRO A 56 12.56 45.91 16.80
C PRO A 56 11.39 44.97 17.11
N ARG A 57 11.29 43.84 16.38
CA ARG A 57 10.28 42.80 16.61
C ARG A 57 10.50 42.06 17.94
N SER A 58 11.75 41.71 18.27
CA SER A 58 12.05 41.04 19.54
C SER A 58 11.84 41.97 20.73
N VAL A 59 12.19 43.25 20.61
CA VAL A 59 11.94 44.27 21.63
C VAL A 59 10.43 44.48 21.86
N ALA A 60 9.62 44.54 20.79
CA ALA A 60 8.17 44.69 20.92
C ALA A 60 7.53 43.50 21.65
N HIS A 61 7.91 42.26 21.29
CA HIS A 61 7.44 41.06 21.98
C HIS A 61 7.90 40.99 23.44
N LEU A 62 9.18 41.28 23.71
CA LEU A 62 9.72 41.29 25.07
C LEU A 62 9.11 42.39 25.93
N HIS A 63 8.81 43.56 25.35
CA HIS A 63 8.11 44.63 26.04
C HIS A 63 6.68 44.22 26.39
N ALA A 64 5.96 43.57 25.49
CA ALA A 64 4.61 43.03 25.77
C ALA A 64 4.65 41.96 26.88
N LEU A 65 5.66 41.10 26.90
CA LEU A 65 5.87 40.13 27.99
C LEU A 65 6.24 40.82 29.31
N ALA A 66 7.07 41.86 29.26
CA ALA A 66 7.45 42.64 30.43
C ALA A 66 6.25 43.36 31.05
N THR A 67 5.40 43.99 30.24
CA THR A 67 4.19 44.67 30.72
C THR A 67 3.20 43.68 31.32
N LEU A 68 2.96 42.53 30.66
CA LEU A 68 2.07 41.50 31.15
C LEU A 68 2.57 40.89 32.47
N SER A 69 3.86 40.55 32.55
CA SER A 69 4.45 39.99 33.77
C SER A 69 4.43 40.98 34.93
N LEU A 70 4.73 42.26 34.68
CA LEU A 70 4.68 43.31 35.70
C LEU A 70 3.24 43.51 36.19
N ALA A 71 2.26 43.55 35.28
CA ALA A 71 0.85 43.65 35.63
C ALA A 71 0.40 42.46 36.49
N ARG A 72 0.81 41.23 36.12
CA ARG A 72 0.52 40.02 36.88
C ARG A 72 1.18 40.02 38.26
N SER A 73 2.44 40.42 38.36
CA SER A 73 3.16 40.53 39.64
C SER A 73 2.53 41.58 40.55
N ARG A 74 2.10 42.73 40.00
CA ARG A 74 1.36 43.76 40.73
C ARG A 74 0.02 43.22 41.23
N ALA A 75 -0.77 42.59 40.37
CA ALA A 75 -2.05 41.98 40.78
C ALA A 75 -1.85 40.93 41.89
N ALA A 76 -0.85 40.06 41.74
CA ALA A 76 -0.49 39.08 42.77
C ALA A 76 -0.09 39.75 44.09
N SER A 77 0.69 40.84 44.04
CA SER A 77 1.10 41.58 45.24
C SER A 77 -0.09 42.23 45.96
N ILE A 78 -1.05 42.78 45.21
CA ILE A 78 -2.26 43.39 45.76
C ILE A 78 -3.12 42.32 46.43
N VAL A 79 -3.37 41.19 45.76
CA VAL A 79 -4.13 40.06 46.32
C VAL A 79 -3.44 39.53 47.58
N ALA A 80 -2.12 39.40 47.56
CA ALA A 80 -1.36 38.95 48.73
C ALA A 80 -1.41 39.95 49.89
N ALA A 81 -1.47 41.25 49.64
CA ALA A 81 -1.65 42.26 50.67
C ALA A 81 -3.07 42.21 51.28
N ASP A 82 -4.10 42.13 50.43
CA ASP A 82 -5.50 41.98 50.84
C ASP A 82 -5.72 40.72 51.69
N LEU A 83 -5.18 39.58 51.27
CA LEU A 83 -5.26 38.33 52.04
C LEU A 83 -4.57 38.43 53.41
N ARG A 84 -3.44 39.15 53.49
CA ARG A 84 -2.76 39.38 54.78
C ARG A 84 -3.60 40.26 55.70
N LEU A 85 -4.23 41.31 55.17
CA LEU A 85 -5.12 42.19 55.92
C LEU A 85 -6.33 41.41 56.44
N LYS A 86 -7.03 40.68 55.57
CA LYS A 86 -8.15 39.80 55.95
C LYS A 86 -7.73 38.79 57.02
N ALA A 87 -6.56 38.16 56.87
CA ALA A 87 -6.05 37.24 57.87
C ALA A 87 -5.76 37.92 59.22
N ALA A 88 -5.33 39.19 59.23
CA ALA A 88 -5.17 39.95 60.47
C ALA A 88 -6.53 40.25 61.12
N GLU A 89 -7.52 40.67 60.34
CA GLU A 89 -8.89 40.90 60.81
C GLU A 89 -9.53 39.62 61.38
N TYR A 90 -9.41 38.49 60.69
CA TYR A 90 -9.92 37.21 61.18
C TYR A 90 -9.25 36.79 62.49
N ARG A 91 -7.94 37.03 62.66
CA ARG A 91 -7.24 36.76 63.93
C ARG A 91 -7.73 37.67 65.06
N ALA A 92 -7.91 38.96 64.80
CA ALA A 92 -8.43 39.92 65.78
C ALA A 92 -9.88 39.60 66.18
N GLN A 93 -10.71 39.19 65.22
CA GLN A 93 -12.07 38.77 65.51
C GLN A 93 -12.10 37.44 66.28
N ALA A 94 -11.20 36.50 65.96
CA ALA A 94 -11.07 35.25 66.71
C ALA A 94 -10.64 35.49 68.17
N SER A 95 -9.70 36.41 68.43
CA SER A 95 -9.32 36.80 69.79
C SER A 95 -10.50 37.43 70.54
N ARG A 96 -11.24 38.34 69.89
CA ARG A 96 -12.44 38.96 70.48
C ARG A 96 -13.51 37.91 70.84
N ILE A 97 -13.79 36.97 69.95
CA ILE A 97 -14.77 35.90 70.21
C ILE A 97 -14.29 35.02 71.38
N ARG A 98 -13.00 34.70 71.43
CA ARG A 98 -12.41 33.94 72.54
C ARG A 98 -12.61 34.65 73.89
N GLU A 99 -12.32 35.95 73.97
CA GLU A 99 -12.56 36.75 75.18
C GLU A 99 -14.04 36.75 75.60
N ILE A 100 -14.97 36.88 74.65
CA ILE A 100 -16.41 36.82 74.93
C ILE A 100 -16.80 35.45 75.49
N LEU A 101 -16.31 34.36 74.90
CA LEU A 101 -16.57 33.00 75.38
C LEU A 101 -15.96 32.75 76.75
N ASP A 102 -14.77 33.27 77.02
CA ASP A 102 -14.11 33.17 78.33
C ASP A 102 -14.93 33.91 79.40
N ASN A 103 -15.43 35.12 79.09
CA ASN A 103 -16.32 35.88 79.98
C ASN A 103 -17.67 35.17 80.23
N ALA A 104 -18.18 34.45 79.24
CA ALA A 104 -19.39 33.63 79.37
C ALA A 104 -19.15 32.28 80.08
N GLY A 105 -17.90 31.97 80.45
CA GLY A 105 -17.52 30.69 81.06
C GLY A 105 -17.46 29.51 80.11
N LEU A 106 -17.52 29.77 78.79
CA LEU A 106 -17.45 28.78 77.70
C LEU A 106 -16.03 28.64 77.13
N SER A 107 -15.00 28.97 77.92
CA SER A 107 -13.60 28.78 77.55
C SER A 107 -13.32 27.32 77.20
N GLN A 108 -12.41 27.07 76.24
CA GLN A 108 -12.03 25.72 75.82
C GLN A 108 -11.60 24.81 76.98
N GLU A 109 -10.97 25.38 78.00
CA GLU A 109 -10.47 24.66 79.20
C GLU A 109 -11.58 24.22 80.16
N ARG A 110 -12.77 24.84 80.07
CA ARG A 110 -13.94 24.53 80.90
C ARG A 110 -14.90 23.53 80.22
N LEU A 111 -14.69 23.25 78.94
CA LEU A 111 -15.51 22.29 78.20
C LEU A 111 -15.04 20.86 78.47
N THR A 112 -15.98 19.92 78.49
CA THR A 112 -15.62 18.50 78.55
C THR A 112 -14.86 18.09 77.28
N PRO A 113 -13.91 17.14 77.35
CA PRO A 113 -13.17 16.67 76.18
C PRO A 113 -14.08 16.21 75.02
N ARG A 114 -15.25 15.64 75.35
CA ARG A 114 -16.26 15.23 74.37
C ARG A 114 -16.89 16.42 73.64
N ALA A 115 -17.19 17.51 74.35
CA ALA A 115 -17.73 18.73 73.75
C ALA A 115 -16.71 19.39 72.81
N VAL A 116 -15.44 19.46 73.23
CA VAL A 116 -14.34 19.97 72.40
C VAL A 116 -14.21 19.14 71.10
N ALA A 117 -14.19 17.82 71.22
CA ALA A 117 -14.13 16.93 70.05
C ALA A 117 -15.31 17.11 69.09
N SER A 118 -16.54 17.27 69.61
CA SER A 118 -17.72 17.50 68.77
C SER A 118 -17.67 18.84 68.03
N VAL A 119 -17.28 19.93 68.70
CA VAL A 119 -17.16 21.26 68.09
C VAL A 119 -16.06 21.26 67.04
N GLN A 120 -14.92 20.61 67.32
CA GLN A 120 -13.83 20.47 66.37
C GLN A 120 -14.25 19.67 65.13
N CYS A 121 -15.03 18.60 65.30
CA CYS A 121 -15.57 17.84 64.18
C CYS A 121 -16.48 18.70 63.30
N VAL A 122 -17.44 19.41 63.88
CA VAL A 122 -18.37 20.30 63.15
C VAL A 122 -17.61 21.41 62.42
N ALA A 123 -16.65 22.06 63.08
CA ALA A 123 -15.81 23.09 62.46
C ALA A 123 -14.97 22.53 61.30
N SER A 124 -14.44 21.31 61.45
CA SER A 124 -13.67 20.64 60.39
C SER A 124 -14.53 20.33 59.17
N VAL A 125 -15.74 19.80 59.39
CA VAL A 125 -16.69 19.52 58.30
C VAL A 125 -17.17 20.82 57.64
N ALA A 126 -17.44 21.89 58.41
CA ALA A 126 -17.79 23.19 57.87
C ALA A 126 -16.69 23.76 56.96
N ASN A 127 -15.43 23.67 57.40
CA ASN A 127 -14.27 24.10 56.62
C ASN A 127 -14.10 23.27 55.33
N LEU A 128 -14.29 21.95 55.40
CA LEU A 128 -14.23 21.06 54.22
C LEU A 128 -15.33 21.36 53.20
N LEU A 129 -16.53 21.67 53.69
CA LEU A 129 -17.68 22.06 52.86
C LEU A 129 -17.68 23.55 52.48
N ASN A 130 -16.70 24.32 52.98
CA ASN A 130 -16.56 25.77 52.78
C ASN A 130 -17.81 26.57 53.20
N ILE A 131 -18.38 26.22 54.35
CA ILE A 131 -19.56 26.85 54.94
C ILE A 131 -19.10 27.90 55.96
N ARG A 132 -19.84 29.01 56.08
CA ARG A 132 -19.48 30.14 56.97
C ARG A 132 -20.21 30.11 58.32
N ASP A 133 -21.27 29.34 58.39
CA ASP A 133 -22.20 29.19 59.52
C ASP A 133 -22.27 27.72 59.96
N THR A 134 -22.79 27.50 61.17
CA THR A 134 -22.99 26.16 61.72
C THR A 134 -24.45 25.73 61.66
N GLU A 135 -25.25 26.29 60.73
CA GLU A 135 -26.65 25.91 60.56
C GLU A 135 -26.78 24.57 59.82
N SER A 136 -27.71 23.74 60.28
CA SER A 136 -27.97 22.41 59.70
C SER A 136 -28.38 22.49 58.22
N SER A 137 -29.18 23.49 57.85
CA SER A 137 -29.59 23.79 56.46
C SER A 137 -28.38 23.94 55.54
N SER A 138 -27.40 24.75 55.94
CA SER A 138 -26.18 25.01 55.17
C SER A 138 -25.33 23.75 54.97
N PHE A 139 -25.23 22.90 56.00
CA PHE A 139 -24.58 21.58 55.87
C PHE A 139 -25.28 20.68 54.87
N VAL A 140 -26.61 20.57 54.95
CA VAL A 140 -27.39 19.69 54.05
C VAL A 140 -27.25 20.14 52.60
N VAL A 141 -27.33 21.45 52.33
CA VAL A 141 -27.15 22.00 50.97
C VAL A 141 -25.75 21.71 50.45
N ALA A 142 -24.70 22.03 51.23
CA ALA A 142 -23.33 21.82 50.78
C ALA A 142 -22.98 20.33 50.58
N MET A 143 -23.51 19.44 51.42
CA MET A 143 -23.37 17.99 51.23
C MET A 143 -24.12 17.51 49.98
N GLY A 144 -25.30 18.06 49.71
CA GLY A 144 -26.06 17.79 48.48
C GLY A 144 -25.28 18.20 47.23
N ASP A 145 -24.76 19.43 47.21
CA ASP A 145 -23.92 19.94 46.12
C ASP A 145 -22.67 19.09 45.90
N LEU A 146 -21.99 18.70 46.99
CA LEU A 146 -20.83 17.82 46.92
C LEU A 146 -21.19 16.44 46.35
N SER A 147 -22.34 15.89 46.74
CA SER A 147 -22.83 14.60 46.27
C SER A 147 -23.17 14.63 44.78
N LEU A 148 -23.79 15.71 44.31
CA LEU A 148 -24.06 15.93 42.88
C LEU A 148 -22.75 16.05 42.08
N ARG A 149 -21.81 16.89 42.55
CA ARG A 149 -20.49 17.01 41.90
C ARG A 149 -19.74 15.70 41.86
N LYS A 150 -19.82 14.89 42.91
CA LYS A 150 -19.24 13.55 42.95
C LYS A 150 -19.88 12.65 41.88
N ALA A 151 -21.20 12.62 41.79
CA ALA A 151 -21.92 11.84 40.78
C ALA A 151 -21.53 12.25 39.35
N GLU A 152 -21.45 13.56 39.05
CA GLU A 152 -20.99 14.05 37.74
C GLU A 152 -19.56 13.61 37.41
N VAL A 153 -18.65 13.65 38.39
CA VAL A 153 -17.26 13.20 38.20
C VAL A 153 -17.21 11.70 37.97
N ASP A 154 -18.00 10.91 38.71
CA ASP A 154 -18.07 9.47 38.55
C ASP A 154 -18.66 9.07 37.18
N GLU A 155 -19.66 9.80 36.68
CA GLU A 155 -20.20 9.62 35.33
C GLU A 155 -19.14 9.93 34.25
N LYS A 156 -18.45 11.07 34.37
CA LYS A 156 -17.34 11.45 33.46
C LYS A 156 -16.23 10.39 33.47
N ARG A 157 -15.86 9.88 34.65
CA ARG A 157 -14.88 8.79 34.79
C ARG A 157 -15.36 7.51 34.12
N ALA A 158 -16.62 7.13 34.31
CA ALA A 158 -17.19 5.94 33.68
C ALA A 158 -17.19 6.06 32.14
N LYS A 159 -17.52 7.24 31.61
CA LYS A 159 -17.45 7.52 30.17
C LYS A 159 -16.02 7.41 29.64
N VAL A 160 -15.07 8.09 30.26
CA VAL A 160 -13.64 8.02 29.89
C VAL A 160 -13.12 6.58 29.95
N GLN A 161 -13.53 5.81 30.96
CA GLN A 161 -13.13 4.41 31.09
C GLN A 161 -13.71 3.53 29.96
N LYS A 162 -14.94 3.79 29.54
CA LYS A 162 -15.57 3.11 28.39
C LYS A 162 -14.85 3.45 27.09
N ASP A 163 -14.56 4.72 26.86
CA ASP A 163 -13.87 5.20 25.66
C ASP A 163 -12.44 4.66 25.60
N SER A 164 -11.73 4.63 26.73
CA SER A 164 -10.40 4.02 26.88
C SER A 164 -10.41 2.53 26.50
N LYS A 165 -11.38 1.76 27.01
CA LYS A 165 -11.54 0.34 26.63
C LYS A 165 -11.79 0.16 25.13
N ALA A 166 -12.65 0.99 24.54
CA ALA A 166 -12.92 0.95 23.10
C ALA A 166 -11.67 1.27 22.27
N LEU A 167 -10.91 2.29 22.65
CA LEU A 167 -9.68 2.69 21.98
C LEU A 167 -8.60 1.62 22.07
N LEU A 168 -8.46 0.96 23.22
CA LEU A 168 -7.55 -0.18 23.38
C LEU A 168 -7.92 -1.33 22.43
N GLU A 169 -9.21 -1.60 22.26
CA GLU A 169 -9.68 -2.65 21.35
C GLU A 169 -9.41 -2.31 19.88
N TYR A 170 -9.63 -1.05 19.48
CA TYR A 170 -9.22 -0.57 18.15
C TYR A 170 -7.72 -0.68 17.93
N THR A 171 -6.92 -0.34 18.95
CA THR A 171 -5.47 -0.44 18.89
C THR A 171 -5.01 -1.89 18.73
N ARG A 172 -5.59 -2.84 19.47
CA ARG A 172 -5.31 -4.27 19.29
C ARG A 172 -5.65 -4.75 17.88
N LYS A 173 -6.82 -4.37 17.34
CA LYS A 173 -7.22 -4.72 15.97
C LYS A 173 -6.28 -4.12 14.93
N ALA A 174 -5.83 -2.89 15.11
CA ALA A 174 -4.86 -2.24 14.23
C ALA A 174 -3.49 -2.96 14.26
N ILE A 175 -3.01 -3.34 15.44
CA ILE A 175 -1.77 -4.11 15.60
C ILE A 175 -1.88 -5.47 14.92
N ALA A 176 -3.01 -6.18 15.07
CA ALA A 176 -3.23 -7.46 14.40
C ALA A 176 -3.17 -7.32 12.87
N LYS A 177 -3.90 -6.36 12.30
CA LYS A 177 -3.86 -6.06 10.86
C LYS A 177 -2.47 -5.69 10.36
N LEU A 178 -1.72 -4.89 11.14
CA LEU A 178 -0.36 -4.51 10.81
C LEU A 178 0.58 -5.73 10.81
N ASN A 179 0.39 -6.67 11.72
CA ASN A 179 1.16 -7.90 11.76
C ASN A 179 0.85 -8.81 10.56
N ASP A 180 -0.43 -8.94 10.20
CA ASP A 180 -0.85 -9.70 9.01
C ASP A 180 -0.27 -9.10 7.73
N LEU A 181 -0.28 -7.76 7.61
CA LEU A 181 0.33 -7.06 6.47
C LEU A 181 1.84 -7.26 6.42
N LYS A 182 2.53 -7.23 7.55
CA LYS A 182 3.97 -7.55 7.61
C LYS A 182 4.26 -8.97 7.14
N LYS A 183 3.43 -9.94 7.55
CA LYS A 183 3.58 -11.33 7.09
C LYS A 183 3.34 -11.48 5.59
N SER A 184 2.33 -10.80 5.03
CA SER A 184 2.10 -10.85 3.58
C SER A 184 3.21 -10.16 2.81
N PHE A 185 3.74 -9.06 3.33
CA PHE A 185 4.86 -8.35 2.71
C PHE A 185 6.10 -9.24 2.61
N VAL A 186 6.50 -9.91 3.69
CA VAL A 186 7.63 -10.86 3.67
C VAL A 186 7.38 -12.01 2.69
N LYS A 187 6.14 -12.50 2.54
CA LYS A 187 5.82 -13.51 1.52
C LYS A 187 6.06 -12.99 0.10
N PHE A 188 5.57 -11.79 -0.20
CA PHE A 188 5.78 -11.17 -1.51
C PHE A 188 7.26 -10.88 -1.78
N GLU A 189 8.02 -10.40 -0.79
CA GLU A 189 9.48 -10.21 -0.95
C GLU A 189 10.19 -11.52 -1.32
N ASN A 190 9.82 -12.64 -0.69
CA ASN A 190 10.37 -13.94 -1.02
C ASN A 190 9.95 -14.42 -2.42
N GLU A 191 8.69 -14.19 -2.82
CA GLU A 191 8.20 -14.55 -4.15
C GLU A 191 8.88 -13.74 -5.26
N VAL A 192 9.14 -12.44 -5.04
CA VAL A 192 9.87 -11.58 -5.97
C VAL A 192 11.27 -12.12 -6.22
N ALA A 193 12.02 -12.49 -5.18
CA ALA A 193 13.36 -13.05 -5.34
C ALA A 193 13.37 -14.35 -6.16
N VAL A 194 12.35 -15.21 -5.99
CA VAL A 194 12.21 -16.44 -6.78
C VAL A 194 11.89 -16.12 -8.25
N HIS A 195 10.99 -15.17 -8.49
CA HIS A 195 10.64 -14.75 -9.85
C HIS A 195 11.78 -14.06 -10.58
N GLU A 196 12.55 -13.21 -9.90
CA GLU A 196 13.76 -12.58 -10.46
C GLU A 196 14.77 -13.65 -10.92
N ALA A 197 15.06 -14.65 -10.07
CA ALA A 197 15.93 -15.75 -10.45
C ALA A 197 15.42 -16.57 -11.65
N GLN A 198 14.10 -16.79 -11.74
CA GLN A 198 13.47 -17.43 -12.90
C GLN A 198 13.60 -16.57 -14.17
N MET A 199 13.38 -15.27 -14.05
CA MET A 199 13.51 -14.33 -15.17
C MET A 199 14.96 -14.28 -15.68
N ASP A 200 15.94 -14.24 -14.78
CA ASP A 200 17.36 -14.32 -15.15
C ASP A 200 17.70 -15.63 -15.87
N GLN A 201 17.14 -16.76 -15.41
CA GLN A 201 17.30 -18.04 -16.08
C GLN A 201 16.69 -18.02 -17.49
N TRP A 202 15.50 -17.45 -17.67
CA TRP A 202 14.88 -17.32 -18.98
C TRP A 202 15.63 -16.38 -19.91
N GLN A 203 16.16 -15.26 -19.40
CA GLN A 203 17.01 -14.35 -20.18
C GLN A 203 18.28 -15.07 -20.69
N ASN A 204 18.94 -15.83 -19.80
CA ASN A 204 20.11 -16.62 -20.18
C ASN A 204 19.76 -17.68 -21.23
N ASN A 205 18.65 -18.40 -21.06
CA ASN A 205 18.18 -19.39 -22.03
C ASN A 205 17.84 -18.76 -23.38
N LEU A 206 17.21 -17.58 -23.39
CA LEU A 206 16.88 -16.85 -24.61
C LEU A 206 18.15 -16.46 -25.37
N ALA A 207 19.17 -15.95 -24.68
CA ALA A 207 20.46 -15.63 -25.30
C ALA A 207 21.12 -16.86 -25.93
N ILE A 208 21.01 -18.03 -25.30
CA ILE A 208 21.48 -19.30 -25.87
C ILE A 208 20.66 -19.67 -27.11
N MET A 209 19.33 -19.54 -27.07
CA MET A 209 18.47 -19.85 -28.22
C MET A 209 18.75 -18.93 -29.41
N ASP A 210 18.92 -17.63 -29.20
CA ASP A 210 19.30 -16.67 -30.24
C ASP A 210 20.64 -17.07 -30.89
N SER A 211 21.62 -17.50 -30.09
CA SER A 211 22.92 -17.95 -30.61
C SER A 211 22.78 -19.21 -31.50
N LYS A 212 21.93 -20.15 -31.09
CA LYS A 212 21.65 -21.38 -31.85
C LYS A 212 20.85 -21.10 -33.11
N GLU A 213 19.90 -20.18 -33.06
CA GLU A 213 19.13 -19.74 -34.24
C GLU A 213 20.07 -19.20 -35.31
N ARG A 214 20.99 -18.30 -34.93
CA ARG A 214 22.01 -17.76 -35.84
C ARG A 214 22.89 -18.88 -36.42
N GLN A 215 23.30 -19.84 -35.59
CA GLN A 215 24.07 -20.99 -36.05
C GLN A 215 23.30 -21.82 -37.09
N TYR A 216 22.03 -22.14 -36.83
CA TYR A 216 21.20 -22.90 -37.76
C TYR A 216 20.90 -22.13 -39.04
N MET A 217 20.67 -20.82 -38.98
CA MET A 217 20.53 -19.99 -40.17
C MET A 217 21.80 -20.03 -41.02
N LEU A 218 22.98 -19.90 -40.42
CA LEU A 218 24.26 -20.02 -41.13
C LEU A 218 24.43 -21.41 -41.76
N GLN A 219 24.13 -22.48 -41.03
CA GLN A 219 24.20 -23.85 -41.56
C GLN A 219 23.22 -24.06 -42.72
N LEU A 220 21.98 -23.59 -42.59
CA LEU A 220 20.96 -23.70 -43.62
C LEU A 220 21.36 -22.94 -44.88
N ASN A 221 21.93 -21.74 -44.73
CA ASN A 221 22.48 -20.97 -45.85
C ASN A 221 23.66 -21.70 -46.51
N ASN A 222 24.56 -22.30 -45.72
CA ASN A 222 25.69 -23.09 -46.24
C ASN A 222 25.20 -24.32 -47.03
N TYR A 223 24.24 -25.07 -46.51
CA TYR A 223 23.68 -26.24 -47.23
C TYR A 223 22.93 -25.82 -48.49
N LYS A 224 22.16 -24.73 -48.46
CA LYS A 224 21.53 -24.17 -49.66
C LYS A 224 22.57 -23.82 -50.72
N ALA A 225 23.64 -23.14 -50.35
CA ALA A 225 24.72 -22.81 -51.28
C ALA A 225 25.39 -24.07 -51.85
N LEU A 226 25.59 -25.11 -51.03
CA LEU A 226 26.12 -26.40 -51.47
C LEU A 226 25.18 -27.10 -52.47
N LEU A 227 23.88 -27.14 -52.18
CA LEU A 227 22.85 -27.69 -53.08
C LEU A 227 22.83 -26.96 -54.43
N THR A 228 22.87 -25.62 -54.40
CA THR A 228 22.97 -24.80 -55.62
C THR A 228 24.25 -25.11 -56.40
N ARG A 229 25.40 -25.27 -55.72
CA ARG A 229 26.69 -25.61 -56.36
C ARG A 229 26.68 -26.99 -57.02
N VAL A 230 25.99 -27.96 -56.41
CA VAL A 230 25.83 -29.32 -56.96
C VAL A 230 24.77 -29.38 -58.07
N GLY A 231 24.09 -28.26 -58.37
CA GLY A 231 23.08 -28.18 -59.42
C GLY A 231 21.75 -28.83 -59.03
N TYR A 232 21.47 -28.94 -57.73
CA TYR A 232 20.20 -29.49 -57.25
C TYR A 232 19.03 -28.61 -57.66
N SER A 233 18.06 -29.19 -58.37
CA SER A 233 16.76 -28.60 -58.62
C SER A 233 15.69 -29.31 -57.78
N PRO A 234 14.62 -28.61 -57.37
CA PRO A 234 13.54 -29.23 -56.59
C PRO A 234 12.85 -30.39 -57.31
N GLU A 235 13.04 -30.52 -58.63
CA GLU A 235 12.55 -31.64 -59.45
C GLU A 235 13.28 -32.96 -59.18
N ILE A 236 14.52 -32.91 -58.69
CA ILE A 236 15.33 -34.09 -58.32
C ILE A 236 15.02 -34.53 -56.88
N ASN A 237 14.00 -33.95 -56.24
CA ASN A 237 13.52 -34.42 -54.94
C ASN A 237 12.94 -35.84 -55.07
N HIS A 238 13.20 -36.70 -54.09
CA HIS A 238 12.75 -38.11 -54.11
C HIS A 238 11.24 -38.24 -54.32
N GLY A 239 10.44 -37.39 -53.67
CA GLY A 239 8.98 -37.37 -53.85
C GLY A 239 8.58 -37.08 -55.30
N VAL A 240 9.17 -36.04 -55.90
CA VAL A 240 8.89 -35.65 -57.29
C VAL A 240 9.39 -36.72 -58.28
N LEU A 241 10.55 -37.32 -58.02
CA LEU A 241 11.09 -38.42 -58.82
C LEU A 241 10.19 -39.67 -58.76
N MET A 242 9.64 -39.99 -57.58
CA MET A 242 8.66 -41.07 -57.41
C MET A 242 7.40 -40.79 -58.22
N GLU A 243 6.84 -39.58 -58.12
CA GLU A 243 5.67 -39.16 -58.90
C GLU A 243 5.95 -39.23 -60.42
N MET A 244 7.11 -38.76 -60.88
CA MET A 244 7.52 -38.87 -62.28
C MET A 244 7.68 -40.33 -62.74
N ALA A 245 8.22 -41.20 -61.88
CA ALA A 245 8.38 -42.62 -62.18
C ALA A 245 7.02 -43.35 -62.26
N GLU A 246 6.09 -43.02 -61.38
CA GLU A 246 4.71 -43.51 -61.44
C GLU A 246 4.00 -43.02 -62.69
N HIS A 247 4.09 -41.73 -63.00
CA HIS A 247 3.51 -41.16 -64.20
C HIS A 247 4.11 -41.78 -65.47
N LYS A 248 5.43 -42.02 -65.51
CA LYS A 248 6.10 -42.76 -66.58
C LYS A 248 5.56 -44.19 -66.70
N LYS A 249 5.39 -44.91 -65.59
CA LYS A 249 4.83 -46.26 -65.57
C LYS A 249 3.40 -46.30 -66.11
N ASP A 250 2.58 -45.32 -65.77
CA ASP A 250 1.21 -45.21 -66.26
C ASP A 250 1.13 -44.81 -67.73
N LEU A 251 2.02 -43.93 -68.19
CA LEU A 251 2.23 -43.67 -69.62
C LEU A 251 2.63 -44.94 -70.35
N GLU A 252 3.63 -45.69 -69.86
CA GLU A 252 4.06 -46.95 -70.47
C GLU A 252 2.92 -47.98 -70.57
N LYS A 253 2.07 -48.11 -69.53
CA LYS A 253 0.88 -48.98 -69.60
C LYS A 253 -0.08 -48.57 -70.72
N LYS A 254 -0.24 -47.27 -70.98
CA LYS A 254 -1.11 -46.74 -72.04
C LYS A 254 -0.47 -46.83 -73.42
N THR A 255 0.85 -46.60 -73.53
CA THR A 255 1.55 -46.55 -74.81
C THR A 255 1.91 -47.92 -75.36
N LYS A 256 2.21 -48.92 -74.50
CA LYS A 256 2.51 -50.30 -74.93
C LYS A 256 1.46 -50.91 -75.89
N PRO A 257 0.15 -50.92 -75.57
CA PRO A 257 -0.85 -51.48 -76.48
C PRO A 257 -0.98 -50.69 -77.78
N ILE A 258 -0.73 -49.38 -77.77
CA ILE A 258 -0.75 -48.53 -78.98
C ILE A 258 0.47 -48.84 -79.87
N LEU A 259 1.63 -49.08 -79.27
CA LEU A 259 2.83 -49.50 -79.99
C LEU A 259 2.67 -50.90 -80.58
N ASP A 260 2.06 -51.82 -79.84
CA ASP A 260 1.79 -53.18 -80.32
C ASP A 260 0.80 -53.19 -81.48
N THR A 261 -0.24 -52.35 -81.46
CA THR A 261 -1.13 -52.18 -82.62
C THR A 261 -0.44 -51.51 -83.80
N LEU A 262 0.41 -50.50 -83.57
CA LEU A 262 1.17 -49.89 -84.66
C LEU A 262 2.16 -50.87 -85.30
N ARG A 263 2.76 -51.74 -84.49
CA ARG A 263 3.68 -52.79 -84.96
C ARG A 263 2.95 -53.82 -85.82
N SER A 264 1.74 -54.22 -85.43
CA SER A 264 0.93 -55.13 -86.26
C SER A 264 0.51 -54.51 -87.59
N TYR A 265 0.36 -53.18 -87.69
CA TYR A 265 0.14 -52.49 -88.97
C TYR A 265 1.40 -52.41 -89.83
N GLN A 266 2.60 -52.31 -89.24
CA GLN A 266 3.86 -52.30 -89.99
C GLN A 266 4.26 -53.67 -90.54
N ASP A 267 3.72 -54.75 -89.99
CA ASP A 267 3.94 -56.12 -90.47
C ASP A 267 3.12 -56.46 -91.73
N LEU A 268 2.21 -55.58 -92.19
CA LEU A 268 1.47 -55.76 -93.45
C LEU A 268 2.21 -55.11 -94.64
N PRO A 269 2.45 -55.86 -95.74
CA PRO A 269 3.09 -55.32 -96.93
C PRO A 269 2.28 -54.18 -97.57
N PRO A 270 2.92 -53.10 -98.07
CA PRO A 270 2.25 -51.89 -98.56
C PRO A 270 1.53 -52.04 -99.91
N ASP A 271 1.40 -53.25 -100.46
CA ASP A 271 0.75 -53.52 -101.74
C ASP A 271 -0.45 -54.47 -101.58
N LYS A 272 -1.63 -54.03 -102.05
CA LYS A 272 -2.93 -54.66 -101.80
C LYS A 272 -3.03 -56.07 -102.39
N ALA A 273 -2.29 -56.36 -103.47
CA ALA A 273 -2.25 -57.67 -104.09
C ALA A 273 -1.40 -58.68 -103.29
N LEU A 274 -0.28 -58.23 -102.72
CA LEU A 274 0.61 -59.08 -101.92
C LEU A 274 0.07 -59.31 -100.50
N ALA A 275 -0.64 -58.34 -99.93
CA ALA A 275 -1.37 -58.53 -98.67
C ALA A 275 -2.48 -59.59 -98.80
N ALA A 276 -3.17 -59.67 -99.95
CA ALA A 276 -4.17 -60.71 -100.20
C ALA A 276 -3.54 -62.11 -100.28
N LEU A 277 -2.39 -62.24 -100.94
CA LEU A 277 -1.62 -63.49 -100.99
C LEU A 277 -1.08 -63.89 -99.62
N ALA A 278 -0.56 -62.95 -98.83
CA ALA A 278 -0.09 -63.23 -97.46
C ALA A 278 -1.25 -63.63 -96.52
N ILE A 279 -2.44 -63.03 -96.69
CA ILE A 279 -3.66 -63.45 -95.99
C ILE A 279 -4.11 -64.84 -96.45
N GLU A 280 -4.05 -65.15 -97.75
CA GLU A 280 -4.34 -66.49 -98.27
C GLU A 280 -3.34 -67.52 -97.76
N GLU A 281 -2.05 -67.19 -97.70
CA GLU A 281 -1.00 -68.09 -97.21
C GLU A 281 -1.13 -68.33 -95.71
N LYS A 282 -1.45 -67.30 -94.91
CA LYS A 282 -1.78 -67.45 -93.49
C LYS A 282 -3.09 -68.19 -93.26
N LYS A 283 -4.12 -67.98 -94.09
CA LYS A 283 -5.35 -68.80 -94.08
C LYS A 283 -5.06 -70.25 -94.44
N ARG A 284 -4.17 -70.50 -95.39
CA ARG A 284 -3.76 -71.85 -95.79
C ARG A 284 -3.00 -72.55 -94.66
N GLN A 285 -2.09 -71.84 -93.99
CA GLN A 285 -1.42 -72.30 -92.77
C GLN A 285 -2.42 -72.56 -91.63
N TYR A 286 -3.46 -71.72 -91.48
CA TYR A 286 -4.55 -71.94 -90.51
C TYR A 286 -5.37 -73.19 -90.85
N THR A 287 -5.79 -73.36 -92.10
CA THR A 287 -6.54 -74.55 -92.53
C THR A 287 -5.71 -75.83 -92.46
N ALA A 288 -4.39 -75.74 -92.65
CA ALA A 288 -3.48 -76.87 -92.47
C ALA A 288 -3.33 -77.23 -90.99
N ALA A 289 -3.26 -76.23 -90.09
CA ALA A 289 -3.26 -76.44 -88.65
C ALA A 289 -4.61 -76.98 -88.14
N GLU A 290 -5.74 -76.51 -88.69
CA GLU A 290 -7.08 -77.06 -88.40
C GLU A 290 -7.20 -78.50 -88.88
N LYS A 291 -6.78 -78.82 -90.11
CA LYS A 291 -6.76 -80.21 -90.59
C LYS A 291 -5.84 -81.11 -89.76
N TYR A 292 -4.69 -80.61 -89.32
CA TYR A 292 -3.82 -81.35 -88.41
C TYR A 292 -4.50 -81.59 -87.06
N LEU A 293 -5.24 -80.59 -86.53
CA LEU A 293 -6.00 -80.72 -85.29
C LEU A 293 -7.20 -81.67 -85.46
N GLU A 294 -7.85 -81.68 -86.62
CA GLU A 294 -8.90 -82.63 -87.00
C GLU A 294 -8.36 -84.05 -87.20
N GLU A 295 -7.16 -84.22 -87.78
CA GLU A 295 -6.48 -85.51 -87.90
C GLU A 295 -6.03 -86.05 -86.53
N VAL A 296 -5.56 -85.17 -85.62
CA VAL A 296 -5.25 -85.51 -84.22
C VAL A 296 -6.53 -85.85 -83.44
N LEU A 297 -7.67 -85.24 -83.74
CA LEU A 297 -8.97 -85.58 -83.15
C LEU A 297 -9.59 -86.86 -83.72
N HIS A 298 -9.46 -87.12 -85.03
CA HIS A 298 -9.95 -88.35 -85.66
C HIS A 298 -9.13 -89.58 -85.29
N SER A 299 -7.81 -89.44 -85.13
CA SER A 299 -6.95 -90.50 -84.59
C SER A 299 -7.26 -90.81 -83.11
N ALA A 300 -7.90 -89.91 -82.37
CA ALA A 300 -8.41 -90.14 -81.02
C ALA A 300 -9.81 -90.81 -80.96
N LEU A 301 -10.52 -90.98 -82.10
CA LEU A 301 -11.89 -91.52 -82.15
C LEU A 301 -12.05 -92.88 -82.89
N THR A 302 -11.03 -93.39 -83.60
CA THR A 302 -11.06 -94.68 -84.33
C THR A 302 -10.06 -95.74 -83.83
N ALA A 303 -9.79 -95.76 -82.52
CA ALA A 303 -9.08 -96.87 -81.86
C ALA A 303 -10.02 -97.57 -80.82
N PRO A 304 -10.38 -98.86 -81.01
CA PRO A 304 -11.12 -99.68 -80.05
C PRO A 304 -10.20 -100.51 -79.13
N GLU A 305 -10.69 -100.78 -77.91
CA GLU A 305 -10.24 -101.75 -76.88
C GLU A 305 -8.79 -101.69 -76.36
N LEU A 306 -8.63 -101.19 -75.13
CA LEU A 306 -8.33 -101.98 -73.91
C LEU A 306 -8.43 -101.10 -72.65
#